data_AF-A0A0M8W380-F1
#
_entry.id   AF-A0A0M8W380-F1
#
_cell.length_a   1.000
_cell.length_b   1.000
_cell.length_c   1.000
_cell.angle_alpha   90.00
_cell.angle_beta   90.00
_cell.angle_gamma   90.00
#
_symmetry.space_group_name_H-M   'P 1'
#
loop_
_entity.id
_entity.type
_entity.pdbx_description
1 polymer ?
#
loop_
_entity_poly.entity_id
_entity_poly.type
_entity_poly.pdbx_seq_one_letter_code
_entity_poly.pdbx_strand_id
1 'polypeptide(L)'
;MPRKDPRTSTTATPVSAKATPVRLCRPLAAVLGGLALALTATGSALAADGTFIWIGPQGKAYALDNPPDDKCLDMAQEARGARNGTKKPLVVYTKKRCKGSALRLAPGRSAPANARFASVVFSPR
;
A
#
# COMPACT_ATOMS: atom_id res chain seq x y z
N MET A 1 32.86 -21.36 50.19
CA MET A 1 32.55 -22.59 49.44
C MET A 1 31.65 -22.19 48.26
N PRO A 2 31.90 -22.56 46.99
CA PRO A 2 33.10 -23.06 46.33
C PRO A 2 33.59 -22.14 45.18
N ARG A 3 34.87 -22.29 44.83
CA ARG A 3 35.45 -21.87 43.54
C ARG A 3 34.83 -22.68 42.40
N LYS A 4 34.67 -22.08 41.22
CA LYS A 4 34.76 -22.82 39.96
C LYS A 4 35.36 -21.97 38.85
N ASP A 5 36.69 -22.03 38.75
CA ASP A 5 37.40 -21.91 37.47
C ASP A 5 37.12 -23.19 36.65
N PRO A 6 37.02 -23.13 35.30
CA PRO A 6 38.22 -23.18 34.45
C PRO A 6 38.16 -22.23 33.24
N ARG A 7 39.30 -21.62 32.85
CA ARG A 7 40.18 -22.09 31.76
C ARG A 7 39.37 -22.33 30.47
N THR A 8 39.58 -21.63 29.37
CA THR A 8 40.83 -21.67 28.61
C THR A 8 40.84 -20.59 27.53
N SER A 9 42.01 -19.99 27.41
CA SER A 9 42.57 -19.17 26.35
C SER A 9 42.20 -19.55 24.92
N THR A 10 42.25 -18.55 24.03
CA THR A 10 43.10 -18.51 22.80
C THR A 10 42.70 -17.21 22.07
N THR A 11 43.53 -16.16 22.09
CA THR A 11 44.51 -15.80 21.02
C THR A 11 43.80 -15.48 19.71
N ALA A 12 43.98 -14.40 18.95
CA ALA A 12 44.82 -13.20 18.89
C ALA A 12 44.00 -12.21 17.99
N THR A 13 44.25 -10.92 17.81
CA THR A 13 45.50 -10.23 17.49
C THR A 13 45.23 -8.72 17.66
N PRO A 14 46.27 -7.87 17.88
CA PRO A 14 46.10 -6.49 18.30
C PRO A 14 46.03 -5.54 17.10
N VAL A 15 45.22 -4.48 17.21
CA VAL A 15 45.47 -3.25 16.46
C VAL A 15 45.88 -2.18 17.46
N SER A 16 47.18 -1.89 17.42
CA SER A 16 47.83 -0.77 18.07
C SER A 16 47.45 0.52 17.36
N ALA A 17 46.87 1.48 18.07
CA ALA A 17 46.96 2.89 17.72
C ALA A 17 46.71 3.77 18.97
N LYS A 18 47.82 4.14 19.61
CA LYS A 18 48.14 5.36 20.38
C LYS A 18 47.13 5.94 21.40
N ALA A 19 47.55 5.87 22.68
CA ALA A 19 47.09 6.71 23.80
C ALA A 19 47.57 8.17 23.62
N THR A 20 47.02 9.25 24.21
CA THR A 20 46.47 9.55 25.55
C THR A 20 45.89 11.00 25.48
N PRO A 21 45.34 11.66 26.53
CA PRO A 21 44.55 11.23 27.70
C PRO A 21 43.21 11.99 27.83
N VAL A 22 42.31 11.44 28.66
CA VAL A 22 41.01 12.01 29.06
C VAL A 22 41.14 13.15 30.07
N ARG A 23 40.35 14.23 29.93
CA ARG A 23 39.96 15.09 31.06
C ARG A 23 38.47 15.48 30.99
N LEU A 24 37.71 14.67 31.73
CA LEU A 24 36.36 14.73 32.29
C LEU A 24 35.64 16.10 32.37
N CYS A 25 34.35 16.17 31.95
CA CYS A 25 33.25 16.90 32.63
C CYS A 25 31.86 16.69 31.98
N ARG A 26 31.10 15.70 32.52
CA ARG A 26 29.62 15.53 32.77
C ARG A 26 28.54 16.43 32.08
N PRO A 27 27.23 16.09 32.17
CA PRO A 27 26.47 15.00 31.54
C PRO A 27 25.12 15.50 30.95
N LEU A 28 24.68 15.14 29.74
CA LEU A 28 23.27 15.36 29.38
C LEU A 28 22.76 14.43 28.30
N ALA A 29 21.56 13.93 28.58
CA ALA A 29 20.77 12.99 27.82
C ALA A 29 20.53 13.43 26.37
N ALA A 30 20.49 12.46 25.46
CA ALA A 30 19.43 12.34 24.45
C ALA A 30 19.56 11.00 23.73
N VAL A 31 18.57 10.13 23.94
CA VAL A 31 18.14 9.09 23.00
C VAL A 31 18.11 9.69 21.59
N LEU A 32 18.59 8.98 20.57
CA LEU A 32 18.04 9.07 19.21
C LEU A 32 18.49 7.86 18.40
N GLY A 33 17.64 6.83 18.41
CA GLY A 33 17.60 5.83 17.36
C GLY A 33 17.07 6.44 16.06
N GLY A 34 17.35 5.79 14.94
CA GLY A 34 16.78 6.17 13.65
C GLY A 34 17.34 5.31 12.52
N LEU A 35 16.77 4.12 12.32
CA LEU A 35 16.94 3.37 11.07
C LEU A 35 16.20 4.16 9.98
N ALA A 36 16.96 4.82 9.10
CA ALA A 36 16.38 5.56 7.97
C ALA A 36 15.84 4.58 6.93
N LEU A 37 14.52 4.31 6.98
CA LEU A 37 13.82 3.54 5.96
C LEU A 37 13.42 4.50 4.82
N ALA A 38 14.33 4.76 3.89
CA ALA A 38 14.02 5.53 2.68
C ALA A 38 13.33 4.63 1.65
N LEU A 39 12.00 4.53 1.70
CA LEU A 39 11.20 3.95 0.61
C LEU A 39 10.20 5.00 0.09
N THR A 40 10.71 6.02 -0.61
CA THR A 40 9.86 6.93 -1.39
C THR A 40 9.76 6.41 -2.82
N ALA A 41 8.93 5.40 -3.05
CA ALA A 41 8.40 5.11 -4.38
C ALA A 41 7.18 6.00 -4.61
N THR A 42 7.39 7.30 -4.84
CA THR A 42 6.36 8.23 -5.31
C THR A 42 6.13 7.97 -6.79
N GLY A 43 5.46 6.85 -7.10
CA GLY A 43 4.88 6.67 -8.43
C GLY A 43 3.70 7.65 -8.56
N SER A 44 3.75 8.55 -9.54
CA SER A 44 2.61 9.39 -9.90
C SER A 44 1.44 8.48 -10.28
N ALA A 45 0.52 8.25 -9.34
CA ALA A 45 -0.71 7.55 -9.64
C ALA A 45 -1.55 8.50 -10.50
N LEU A 46 -1.64 8.20 -11.79
CA LEU A 46 -2.65 8.82 -12.65
C LEU A 46 -4.02 8.39 -12.11
N ALA A 47 -4.96 9.33 -12.08
CA ALA A 47 -6.31 9.09 -11.60
C ALA A 47 -7.31 9.36 -12.73
N ALA A 48 -8.36 8.55 -12.78
CA ALA A 48 -9.48 8.79 -13.66
C ALA A 48 -10.34 9.91 -13.08
N ASP A 49 -10.14 11.13 -13.57
CA ASP A 49 -10.93 12.30 -13.18
C ASP A 49 -12.43 12.04 -13.19
N GLY A 50 -13.11 12.33 -12.08
CA GLY A 50 -14.57 12.22 -11.91
C GLY A 50 -14.97 11.12 -10.92
N THR A 51 -16.24 10.72 -10.97
CA THR A 51 -16.83 9.87 -9.93
C THR A 51 -17.38 8.56 -10.51
N PHE A 52 -17.00 7.44 -9.92
CA PHE A 52 -17.62 6.15 -10.19
C PHE A 52 -18.69 5.84 -9.14
N ILE A 53 -19.89 5.44 -9.57
CA ILE A 53 -21.04 5.21 -8.67
C ILE A 53 -21.58 3.80 -8.86
N TRP A 54 -22.03 3.17 -7.78
CA TRP A 54 -22.73 1.90 -7.83
C TRP A 54 -23.75 1.76 -6.70
N ILE A 55 -24.60 0.76 -6.80
CA ILE A 55 -25.54 0.39 -5.76
C ILE A 55 -24.97 -0.78 -4.96
N GLY A 56 -24.91 -0.59 -3.64
CA GLY A 56 -24.45 -1.59 -2.69
C GLY A 56 -25.57 -2.27 -1.92
N PRO A 57 -25.27 -2.84 -0.74
CA PRO A 57 -26.25 -3.48 0.13
C PRO A 57 -27.43 -2.56 0.44
N GLN A 58 -28.62 -3.15 0.56
CA GLN A 58 -29.88 -2.43 0.86
C GLN A 58 -30.24 -1.33 -0.16
N GLY A 59 -29.64 -1.31 -1.35
CA GLY A 59 -29.92 -0.29 -2.36
C GLY A 59 -29.21 1.05 -2.13
N LYS A 60 -28.28 1.12 -1.16
CA LYS A 60 -27.52 2.35 -0.89
C LYS A 60 -26.56 2.65 -2.04
N ALA A 61 -26.47 3.92 -2.43
CA ALA A 61 -25.49 4.36 -3.41
C ALA A 61 -24.11 4.53 -2.75
N TYR A 62 -23.08 4.11 -3.46
CA TYR A 62 -21.68 4.29 -3.09
C TYR A 62 -20.95 4.97 -4.24
N ALA A 63 -19.92 5.73 -3.90
CA ALA A 63 -19.13 6.48 -4.86
C ALA A 63 -17.63 6.31 -4.58
N LEU A 64 -16.84 6.43 -5.65
CA LEU A 64 -15.40 6.51 -5.61
C LEU A 64 -14.98 7.69 -6.48
N ASP A 65 -14.38 8.69 -5.85
CA ASP A 65 -13.92 9.92 -6.51
C ASP A 65 -12.46 9.79 -6.93
N ASN A 66 -12.18 10.26 -8.15
CA ASN A 66 -10.87 10.25 -8.80
C ASN A 66 -10.09 8.94 -8.57
N PRO A 67 -10.68 7.78 -8.97
CA PRO A 67 -10.04 6.48 -8.73
C PRO A 67 -8.69 6.36 -9.45
N PRO A 68 -7.74 5.59 -8.88
CA PRO A 68 -6.44 5.36 -9.52
C PRO A 68 -6.59 4.57 -10.83
N ASP A 69 -5.83 4.99 -11.84
CA ASP A 69 -5.72 4.33 -13.13
C ASP A 69 -4.94 3.01 -13.01
N ASP A 70 -5.24 2.07 -13.91
CA ASP A 70 -4.57 0.77 -14.08
C ASP A 70 -4.54 -0.13 -12.83
N LYS A 71 -5.27 0.25 -11.77
CA LYS A 71 -5.32 -0.52 -10.54
C LYS A 71 -6.63 -1.29 -10.46
N CYS A 72 -6.49 -2.60 -10.26
CA CYS A 72 -7.64 -3.44 -9.96
C CYS A 72 -8.10 -3.17 -8.52
N LEU A 73 -9.37 -2.78 -8.37
CA LEU A 73 -10.01 -2.54 -7.08
C LEU A 73 -11.08 -3.59 -6.84
N ASP A 74 -10.95 -4.32 -5.73
CA ASP A 74 -11.97 -5.27 -5.29
C ASP A 74 -13.08 -4.55 -4.53
N MET A 75 -14.33 -4.92 -4.81
CA MET A 75 -15.47 -4.45 -4.04
C MET A 75 -15.47 -5.13 -2.67
N ALA A 76 -15.56 -4.33 -1.61
CA ALA A 76 -15.64 -4.83 -0.24
C ALA A 76 -17.02 -5.47 0.07
N GLN A 77 -18.05 -5.06 -0.67
CA GLN A 77 -19.44 -5.43 -0.49
C GLN A 77 -20.08 -5.77 -1.83
N GLU A 78 -21.33 -6.25 -1.83
CA GLU A 78 -22.10 -6.41 -3.07
C GLU A 78 -22.09 -5.09 -3.85
N ALA A 79 -21.86 -5.17 -5.15
CA ALA A 79 -21.93 -4.02 -6.04
C ALA A 79 -22.71 -4.38 -7.31
N ARG A 80 -23.66 -3.52 -7.68
CA ARG A 80 -24.47 -3.64 -8.88
C ARG A 80 -24.71 -2.29 -9.55
N GLY A 81 -25.06 -2.32 -10.83
CA GLY A 81 -25.45 -1.10 -11.56
C GLY A 81 -24.32 -0.08 -11.65
N ALA A 82 -23.12 -0.53 -12.01
CA ALA A 82 -21.95 0.33 -12.17
C ALA A 82 -22.22 1.50 -13.12
N ARG A 83 -21.87 2.72 -12.71
CA ARG A 83 -21.98 3.94 -13.52
C ARG A 83 -20.63 4.64 -13.60
N ASN A 84 -20.13 4.81 -14.82
CA ASN A 84 -18.90 5.51 -15.09
C ASN A 84 -19.15 7.00 -15.26
N GLY A 85 -19.02 7.78 -14.19
CA GLY A 85 -19.01 9.25 -14.25
C GLY A 85 -17.61 9.85 -14.37
N THR A 86 -16.58 9.03 -14.62
CA THR A 86 -15.22 9.51 -14.87
C THR A 86 -15.03 9.89 -16.35
N LYS A 87 -13.95 10.61 -16.65
CA LYS A 87 -13.54 10.98 -18.02
C LYS A 87 -12.81 9.84 -18.75
N LYS A 88 -12.55 8.72 -18.09
CA LYS A 88 -11.79 7.58 -18.64
C LYS A 88 -12.68 6.34 -18.79
N PRO A 89 -12.38 5.43 -19.73
CA PRO A 89 -13.07 4.15 -19.80
C PRO A 89 -12.73 3.29 -18.57
N LEU A 90 -13.61 2.36 -18.22
CA LEU A 90 -13.36 1.38 -17.16
C LEU A 90 -13.88 -0.01 -17.56
N VAL A 91 -13.46 -1.02 -16.81
CA VAL A 91 -13.98 -2.39 -16.95
C VAL A 91 -14.38 -2.92 -15.57
N VAL A 92 -15.61 -3.39 -15.46
CA VAL A 92 -16.08 -4.13 -14.28
C VAL A 92 -16.03 -5.63 -14.53
N TYR A 93 -15.72 -6.40 -13.50
CA TYR A 93 -15.55 -7.85 -13.56
C TYR A 93 -16.47 -8.56 -12.58
N THR A 94 -17.00 -9.72 -12.96
CA THR A 94 -17.91 -10.51 -12.11
C THR A 94 -17.23 -11.17 -10.92
N LYS A 95 -15.90 -11.33 -10.94
CA LYS A 95 -15.11 -11.86 -9.82
C LYS A 95 -14.10 -10.82 -9.32
N LYS A 96 -13.57 -11.04 -8.12
CA LYS A 96 -12.47 -10.26 -7.55
C LYS A 96 -11.19 -10.42 -8.38
N ARG A 97 -10.23 -9.52 -8.16
CA ARG A 97 -8.92 -9.48 -8.80
C ARG A 97 -8.98 -9.36 -10.31
N CYS A 98 -10.01 -8.69 -10.82
CA CYS A 98 -10.25 -8.43 -12.24
C CYS A 98 -10.29 -9.73 -13.07
N LYS A 99 -11.07 -10.71 -12.57
CA LYS A 99 -11.26 -12.02 -13.19
C LYS A 99 -12.73 -12.27 -13.56
N GLY A 100 -12.95 -13.28 -14.38
CA GLY A 100 -14.29 -13.65 -14.83
C GLY A 100 -14.76 -12.78 -15.99
N SER A 101 -16.08 -12.70 -16.16
CA SER A 101 -16.70 -11.93 -17.24
C SER A 101 -16.43 -10.44 -17.05
N ALA A 102 -16.02 -9.79 -18.15
CA ALA A 102 -15.66 -8.38 -18.18
C ALA A 102 -16.74 -7.58 -18.91
N LEU A 103 -17.11 -6.42 -18.37
CA LEU A 103 -17.97 -5.45 -19.03
C LEU A 103 -17.27 -4.11 -19.08
N ARG A 104 -16.97 -3.63 -20.29
CA ARG A 104 -16.34 -2.32 -20.51
C ARG A 104 -17.41 -1.23 -20.55
N LEU A 105 -17.17 -0.15 -19.81
CA LEU A 105 -18.02 1.04 -19.79
C LEU A 105 -17.22 2.25 -20.26
N ALA A 106 -17.68 2.90 -21.32
CA ALA A 106 -17.17 4.20 -21.74
C ALA A 106 -17.55 5.30 -20.73
N PRO A 107 -16.88 6.47 -20.75
CA PRO A 107 -17.28 7.65 -19.97
C PRO A 107 -18.77 7.97 -20.11
N GLY A 108 -19.42 8.30 -19.01
CA GLY A 108 -20.86 8.61 -18.94
C GLY A 108 -21.80 7.40 -19.08
N ARG A 109 -21.29 6.19 -19.32
CA ARG A 109 -22.13 4.99 -19.51
C ARG A 109 -22.35 4.23 -18.21
N SER A 110 -23.44 3.45 -18.19
CA SER A 110 -23.81 2.58 -17.08
C SER A 110 -23.96 1.14 -17.54
N ALA A 111 -23.65 0.21 -16.65
CA ALA A 111 -24.02 -1.19 -16.77
C ALA A 111 -25.54 -1.37 -16.59
N PRO A 112 -26.12 -2.50 -17.02
CA PRO A 112 -27.49 -2.85 -16.66
C PRO A 112 -27.71 -2.75 -15.15
N ALA A 113 -28.89 -2.30 -14.72
CA ALA A 113 -29.17 -1.98 -13.31
C ALA A 113 -28.88 -3.14 -12.32
N ASN A 114 -29.18 -4.37 -12.75
CA ASN A 114 -28.98 -5.57 -11.94
C ASN A 114 -27.65 -6.29 -12.23
N ALA A 115 -26.80 -5.76 -13.11
CA ALA A 115 -25.51 -6.35 -13.41
C ALA A 115 -24.60 -6.22 -12.18
N ARG A 116 -24.19 -7.38 -11.65
CA ARG A 116 -23.30 -7.49 -10.49
C ARG A 116 -21.85 -7.52 -10.92
N PHE A 117 -20.99 -6.94 -10.08
CA PHE A 117 -19.55 -6.98 -10.25
C PHE A 117 -18.86 -7.06 -8.88
N ALA A 118 -17.64 -7.57 -8.88
CA ALA A 118 -16.83 -7.78 -7.68
C ALA A 118 -15.46 -7.09 -7.76
N SER A 119 -15.04 -6.63 -8.94
CA SER A 119 -13.88 -5.75 -9.07
C SER A 119 -14.02 -4.81 -10.28
N VAL A 120 -13.21 -3.75 -10.29
CA VAL A 120 -13.18 -2.73 -11.34
C VAL A 120 -11.73 -2.29 -11.60
N VAL A 121 -11.43 -1.97 -12.86
CA VAL A 121 -10.19 -1.28 -13.26
C VAL A 121 -10.55 -0.05 -14.08
N PHE A 122 -9.88 1.06 -13.77
CA PHE A 122 -10.04 2.34 -14.47
C PHE A 122 -8.92 2.55 -15.46
N SER A 123 -9.25 3.08 -16.63
CA SER A 123 -8.31 3.35 -17.73
C SER A 123 -7.33 2.20 -18.02
N PRO A 124 -7.78 0.93 -18.16
CA PRO A 124 -6.85 -0.18 -18.38
C PRO A 124 -6.06 0.03 -19.67
N ARG A 125 -4.72 -0.06 -19.57
CA ARG A 125 -3.78 -0.08 -20.69
C ARG A 125 -4.10 -1.12 -21.75
#